data_AF-A0A2G2JYZ9-F1
#
_entry.id   AF-A0A2G2JYZ9-F1
#
_cell.length_a   1.000
_cell.length_b   1.000
_cell.length_c   1.000
_cell.angle_alpha   90.00
_cell.angle_beta   90.00
_cell.angle_gamma   90.00
#
_symmetry.space_group_name_H-M   'P 1'
#
loop_
_entity.id
_entity.type
_entity.pdbx_description
1 polymer ?
#
loop_
_entity_poly.entity_id
_entity_poly.type
_entity_poly.pdbx_seq_one_letter_code
_entity_poly.pdbx_strand_id
1 'polypeptide(L)'
;MFSHVFVPIKSTELTKITKEYKTLLKERKSQFAILENAQQVNSTELNVHLSNYINANKQASLKFKEVSQVKANDKVFHFRNLNAFLYQSSIFLVLFLASILLCISAKQIEIKEDQRVYKSIAFVFLTIACYYIAWVVYPANDLPYYMYIFVLILTAILTSSLSLIILNAITSKENTIQRYKNSIHSLFSFIYKDVYAKGYINKDKDIEYRKDRVRLTKEVLDNE
;
A
#
# COMPACT_ATOMS: atom_id res chain seq x y z
N MET A 1 -5.05 -5.99 4.23
CA MET A 1 -4.47 -7.28 3.78
C MET A 1 -5.60 -8.29 3.56
N PHE A 2 -6.33 -8.19 2.43
CA PHE A 2 -7.46 -9.07 2.07
C PHE A 2 -7.39 -9.52 0.60
N SER A 3 -6.30 -9.22 -0.12
CA SER A 3 -6.18 -9.43 -1.57
C SER A 3 -6.24 -10.90 -2.00
N HIS A 4 -5.94 -11.85 -1.11
CA HIS A 4 -6.06 -13.29 -1.39
C HIS A 4 -7.51 -13.78 -1.60
N VAL A 5 -8.51 -12.97 -1.25
CA VAL A 5 -9.93 -13.34 -1.28
C VAL A 5 -10.64 -12.93 -2.57
N PHE A 6 -10.14 -11.91 -3.29
CA PHE A 6 -10.94 -11.20 -4.31
C PHE A 6 -10.77 -11.65 -5.77
N VAL A 7 -9.91 -12.62 -6.09
CA VAL A 7 -9.72 -13.05 -7.49
C VAL A 7 -10.19 -14.50 -7.70
N PRO A 8 -11.48 -14.74 -8.00
CA PRO A 8 -11.98 -16.07 -8.30
C PRO A 8 -11.78 -16.40 -9.78
N ILE A 9 -10.53 -16.49 -10.24
CA ILE A 9 -10.26 -17.17 -11.51
C ILE A 9 -9.86 -18.58 -11.15
N LYS A 10 -10.86 -19.46 -11.04
CA LYS A 10 -10.63 -20.92 -10.98
C LYS A 10 -10.23 -21.36 -12.38
N SER A 11 -9.26 -22.26 -12.51
CA SER A 11 -8.97 -22.87 -13.81
C SER A 11 -10.25 -23.48 -14.39
N THR A 12 -10.36 -23.50 -15.72
CA THR A 12 -11.50 -24.12 -16.43
C THR A 12 -11.65 -25.58 -16.02
N GLU A 13 -10.51 -26.27 -15.87
CA GLU A 13 -10.40 -27.63 -15.36
C GLU A 13 -10.93 -27.76 -13.92
N LEU A 14 -10.43 -26.97 -12.96
CA LEU A 14 -10.91 -27.01 -11.58
C LEU A 14 -12.42 -26.70 -11.51
N THR A 15 -12.92 -25.81 -12.36
CA THR A 15 -14.35 -25.46 -12.42
C THR A 15 -15.18 -26.64 -12.90
N LYS A 16 -14.72 -27.34 -13.95
CA LYS A 16 -15.35 -28.55 -14.49
C LYS A 16 -15.39 -29.67 -13.44
N ILE A 17 -14.25 -30.01 -12.85
CA ILE A 17 -14.15 -31.10 -11.86
C ILE A 17 -14.94 -30.75 -10.59
N THR A 18 -14.94 -29.49 -10.15
CA THR A 18 -15.78 -29.04 -9.01
C THR A 18 -17.27 -29.19 -9.33
N LYS A 19 -17.70 -28.93 -10.57
CA LYS A 19 -19.09 -29.10 -10.99
C LYS A 19 -19.48 -30.58 -10.98
N GLU A 20 -18.64 -31.46 -11.53
CA GLU A 20 -18.83 -32.92 -11.49
C GLU A 20 -18.94 -33.44 -10.05
N TYR A 21 -18.03 -33.02 -9.17
CA TYR A 21 -18.07 -33.36 -7.74
C TYR A 21 -19.38 -32.90 -7.06
N LYS A 22 -19.84 -31.68 -7.35
CA LYS A 22 -21.12 -31.18 -6.82
C LYS A 22 -22.32 -31.99 -7.31
N THR A 23 -22.30 -32.49 -8.54
CA THR A 23 -23.35 -33.37 -9.07
C THR A 23 -23.36 -34.70 -8.31
N LEU A 24 -22.20 -35.33 -8.10
CA LEU A 24 -22.09 -36.57 -7.33
C LEU A 24 -22.51 -36.39 -5.86
N LEU A 25 -22.23 -35.22 -5.25
CA LEU A 25 -22.73 -34.92 -3.91
C LEU A 25 -24.26 -34.83 -3.85
N LYS A 26 -24.91 -34.29 -4.89
CA LYS A 26 -26.38 -34.27 -4.98
C LYS A 26 -26.94 -35.67 -5.14
N GLU A 27 -26.32 -36.49 -5.99
CA GLU A 27 -26.70 -37.90 -6.18
C GLU A 27 -26.57 -38.69 -4.89
N ARG A 28 -25.43 -38.58 -4.18
CA ARG A 28 -25.23 -39.21 -2.87
C ARG A 28 -26.31 -38.81 -1.86
N LYS A 29 -26.67 -37.51 -1.81
CA LYS A 29 -27.73 -37.01 -0.94
C LYS A 29 -29.10 -37.58 -1.32
N SER A 30 -29.39 -37.69 -2.61
CA SER A 30 -30.62 -38.31 -3.11
C SER A 30 -30.71 -39.78 -2.70
N GLN A 31 -29.65 -40.56 -2.91
CA GLN A 31 -29.61 -41.98 -2.50
C GLN A 31 -29.74 -42.16 -0.99
N PHE A 32 -29.14 -41.26 -0.20
CA PHE A 32 -29.30 -41.26 1.25
C PHE A 32 -30.75 -40.98 1.69
N ALA A 33 -31.42 -40.01 1.07
CA ALA A 33 -32.82 -39.71 1.36
C ALA A 33 -33.75 -40.90 0.98
N ILE A 34 -33.45 -41.61 -0.10
CA ILE A 34 -34.18 -42.85 -0.46
C ILE A 34 -33.97 -43.92 0.61
N LEU A 35 -32.73 -44.12 1.07
CA LEU A 35 -32.41 -45.08 2.14
C LEU A 35 -33.11 -44.76 3.46
N GLU A 36 -33.19 -43.49 3.83
CA GLU A 36 -33.89 -43.04 5.05
C GLU A 36 -35.39 -43.39 5.01
N ASN A 37 -36.03 -43.22 3.85
CA ASN A 37 -37.43 -43.58 3.64
C ASN A 37 -37.66 -45.09 3.44
N ALA A 38 -36.66 -45.83 2.94
CA ALA A 38 -36.75 -47.26 2.64
C ALA A 38 -36.59 -48.16 3.89
N GLN A 39 -36.34 -47.61 5.08
CA GLN A 39 -36.22 -48.37 6.33
C GLN A 39 -37.48 -49.18 6.70
N GLN A 40 -38.61 -48.94 6.03
CA GLN A 40 -39.87 -49.67 6.21
C GLN A 40 -40.19 -50.68 5.09
N VAL A 41 -39.26 -50.92 4.14
CA VAL A 41 -39.50 -51.69 2.90
C VAL A 41 -38.71 -53.01 2.89
N ASN A 42 -39.08 -53.91 1.97
CA ASN A 42 -38.53 -55.25 1.74
C ASN A 42 -36.98 -55.26 1.66
N SER A 43 -36.33 -56.27 2.26
CA SER A 43 -34.87 -56.36 2.42
C SER A 43 -34.08 -56.34 1.11
N THR A 44 -34.68 -56.82 0.02
CA THR A 44 -34.04 -56.87 -1.30
C THR A 44 -33.88 -55.47 -1.90
N GLU A 45 -34.88 -54.61 -1.78
CA GLU A 45 -34.83 -53.23 -2.28
C GLU A 45 -33.85 -52.37 -1.46
N LEU A 46 -33.83 -52.60 -0.14
CA LEU A 46 -32.88 -51.94 0.76
C LEU A 46 -31.42 -52.20 0.36
N ASN A 47 -31.09 -53.45 0.01
CA ASN A 47 -29.74 -53.83 -0.42
C ASN A 47 -29.33 -53.15 -1.74
N VAL A 48 -30.26 -52.98 -2.69
CA VAL A 48 -30.00 -52.28 -3.95
C VAL A 48 -29.71 -50.80 -3.70
N HIS A 49 -30.54 -50.13 -2.89
CA HIS A 49 -30.32 -48.72 -2.53
C HIS A 49 -29.04 -48.51 -1.72
N LEU A 50 -28.68 -49.46 -0.85
CA LEU A 50 -27.44 -49.42 -0.08
C LEU A 50 -26.22 -49.52 -1.00
N SER A 51 -26.24 -50.45 -1.96
CA SER A 51 -25.19 -50.60 -2.96
C SER A 51 -25.02 -49.32 -3.81
N ASN A 52 -26.13 -48.73 -4.26
CA ASN A 52 -26.13 -47.48 -5.01
C ASN A 52 -25.54 -46.31 -4.20
N TYR A 53 -25.90 -46.21 -2.92
CA TYR A 53 -25.33 -45.21 -2.01
C TYR A 53 -23.83 -45.41 -1.80
N ILE A 54 -23.37 -46.64 -1.57
CA ILE A 54 -21.94 -46.96 -1.40
C ILE A 54 -21.16 -46.58 -2.66
N ASN A 55 -21.70 -46.90 -3.85
CA ASN A 55 -21.08 -46.54 -5.13
C ASN A 55 -21.01 -45.02 -5.32
N ALA A 56 -22.11 -44.30 -5.08
CA ALA A 56 -22.14 -42.84 -5.16
C ALA A 56 -21.17 -42.18 -4.17
N ASN A 57 -21.06 -42.70 -2.94
CA ASN A 57 -20.13 -42.21 -1.95
C ASN A 57 -18.67 -42.47 -2.35
N LYS A 58 -18.36 -43.66 -2.88
CA LYS A 58 -17.04 -43.99 -3.42
C LYS A 58 -16.65 -43.05 -4.55
N GLN A 59 -17.53 -42.84 -5.53
CA GLN A 59 -17.28 -41.89 -6.63
C GLN A 59 -17.08 -40.46 -6.14
N ALA A 60 -17.92 -39.98 -5.21
CA ALA A 60 -17.77 -38.65 -4.63
C ALA A 60 -16.42 -38.49 -3.90
N SER A 61 -15.97 -39.51 -3.17
CA SER A 61 -14.69 -39.48 -2.47
C SER A 61 -13.49 -39.47 -3.43
N LEU A 62 -13.55 -40.22 -4.53
CA LEU A 62 -12.51 -40.22 -5.57
C LEU A 62 -12.43 -38.85 -6.24
N LYS A 63 -13.58 -38.28 -6.64
CA LYS A 63 -13.63 -36.94 -7.22
C LYS A 63 -13.19 -35.85 -6.24
N PHE A 64 -13.45 -36.00 -4.95
CA PHE A 64 -12.92 -35.07 -3.94
C PHE A 64 -11.39 -35.08 -3.88
N LYS A 65 -10.76 -36.26 -3.99
CA LYS A 65 -9.30 -36.37 -4.07
C LYS A 65 -8.76 -35.71 -5.34
N GLU A 66 -9.41 -35.93 -6.48
CA GLU A 66 -9.05 -35.27 -7.75
C GLU A 66 -9.15 -33.74 -7.66
N VAL A 67 -10.25 -33.20 -7.12
CA VAL A 67 -10.39 -31.75 -6.86
C VAL A 67 -9.26 -31.24 -5.97
N SER A 68 -8.89 -32.00 -4.94
CA SER A 68 -7.83 -31.61 -4.00
C SER A 68 -6.45 -31.59 -4.66
N GLN A 69 -6.17 -32.55 -5.55
CA GLN A 69 -4.93 -32.62 -6.33
C GLN A 69 -4.84 -31.47 -7.34
N VAL A 70 -5.88 -31.24 -8.15
CA VAL A 70 -5.90 -30.14 -9.11
C VAL A 70 -5.79 -28.79 -8.41
N LYS A 71 -6.47 -28.62 -7.26
CA LYS A 71 -6.32 -27.42 -6.44
C LYS A 71 -4.92 -27.25 -5.86
N ALA A 72 -4.18 -28.33 -5.60
CA ALA A 72 -2.80 -28.25 -5.16
C ALA A 72 -1.87 -27.86 -6.33
N ASN A 73 -2.13 -28.40 -7.53
CA ASN A 73 -1.36 -28.10 -8.74
C ASN A 73 -1.57 -26.66 -9.24
N ASP A 74 -2.77 -26.09 -9.06
CA ASP A 74 -3.08 -24.70 -9.42
C ASP A 74 -2.44 -23.67 -8.47
N LYS A 75 -1.94 -24.09 -7.30
CA LYS A 75 -1.29 -23.18 -6.35
C LYS A 75 0.12 -22.83 -6.82
N VAL A 76 0.43 -21.55 -6.73
CA VAL A 76 1.78 -21.02 -6.98
C VAL A 76 2.29 -20.46 -5.66
N PHE A 77 3.32 -21.09 -5.09
CA PHE A 77 3.75 -20.86 -3.70
C PHE A 77 2.56 -21.01 -2.73
N HIS A 78 2.26 -19.95 -1.97
CA HIS A 78 1.14 -19.89 -1.03
C HIS A 78 -0.11 -19.23 -1.63
N PHE A 79 -0.06 -18.84 -2.91
CA PHE A 79 -1.18 -18.22 -3.61
C PHE A 79 -2.09 -19.27 -4.23
N ARG A 80 -3.38 -18.95 -4.25
CA ARG A 80 -4.43 -19.83 -4.77
C ARG A 80 -4.32 -20.08 -6.28
N ASN A 81 -3.82 -19.10 -7.03
CA ASN A 81 -3.61 -19.16 -8.47
C ASN A 81 -2.50 -18.18 -8.88
N LEU A 82 -1.98 -18.34 -10.10
CA LEU A 82 -0.95 -17.46 -10.66
C LEU A 82 -1.39 -16.00 -10.74
N ASN A 83 -2.67 -15.74 -11.04
CA ASN A 83 -3.18 -14.37 -11.15
C ASN A 83 -3.13 -13.62 -9.82
N ALA A 84 -3.46 -14.28 -8.71
CA ALA A 84 -3.34 -13.69 -7.38
C ALA A 84 -1.88 -13.45 -6.99
N PHE A 85 -0.98 -14.35 -7.38
CA PHE A 85 0.46 -14.16 -7.21
C PHE A 85 0.94 -12.93 -7.99
N LEU A 86 0.64 -12.86 -9.30
CA LEU A 86 1.05 -11.76 -10.17
C LEU A 86 0.46 -10.42 -9.73
N TYR A 87 -0.82 -10.39 -9.33
CA TYR A 87 -1.46 -9.18 -8.83
C TYR A 87 -0.74 -8.67 -7.57
N GLN A 88 -0.50 -9.55 -6.59
CA GLN A 88 0.17 -9.16 -5.35
C GLN A 88 1.64 -8.78 -5.57
N SER A 89 2.35 -9.47 -6.47
CA SER A 89 3.76 -9.18 -6.77
C SER A 89 3.92 -7.93 -7.64
N SER A 90 2.93 -7.61 -8.47
CA SER A 90 3.02 -6.50 -9.45
C SER A 90 3.28 -5.15 -8.80
N ILE A 91 2.61 -4.84 -7.68
CA ILE A 91 2.77 -3.56 -6.99
C ILE A 91 4.20 -3.38 -6.47
N PHE A 92 4.81 -4.45 -5.97
CA PHE A 92 6.18 -4.42 -5.45
C PHE A 92 7.23 -4.42 -6.56
N LEU A 93 6.95 -5.08 -7.70
CA LEU A 93 7.77 -4.97 -8.90
C LEU A 93 7.76 -3.55 -9.48
N VAL A 94 6.60 -2.90 -9.52
CA VAL A 94 6.49 -1.50 -9.94
C VAL A 94 7.28 -0.60 -8.99
N LEU A 95 7.18 -0.82 -7.67
CA LEU A 95 7.94 -0.05 -6.69
C LEU A 95 9.46 -0.26 -6.84
N PHE A 96 9.89 -1.49 -7.13
CA PHE A 96 11.28 -1.83 -7.42
C PHE A 96 11.80 -1.09 -8.66
N LEU A 97 11.05 -1.13 -9.76
CA LEU A 97 11.39 -0.42 -10.99
C LEU A 97 11.41 1.10 -10.79
N ALA A 98 10.42 1.64 -10.05
CA ALA A 98 10.37 3.06 -9.70
C ALA A 98 11.60 3.49 -8.89
N SER A 99 12.07 2.66 -7.96
CA SER A 99 13.32 2.91 -7.23
C SER A 99 14.54 2.98 -8.14
N ILE A 100 14.67 2.03 -9.08
CA ILE A 100 15.77 2.05 -10.06
C ILE A 100 15.73 3.33 -10.90
N LEU A 101 14.54 3.69 -11.41
CA LEU A 101 14.36 4.92 -12.18
C LEU A 101 14.72 6.17 -11.36
N LEU A 102 14.27 6.27 -10.10
CA LEU A 102 14.66 7.36 -9.21
C LEU A 102 16.16 7.43 -8.98
N CYS A 103 16.83 6.29 -8.87
CA CYS A 103 18.28 6.22 -8.72
C CYS A 103 19.02 6.71 -9.97
N ILE A 104 18.50 6.42 -11.17
CA ILE A 104 19.02 6.92 -12.44
C ILE A 104 18.77 8.43 -12.55
N SER A 105 17.55 8.89 -12.29
CA SER A 105 17.18 10.31 -12.33
C SER A 105 17.98 11.13 -11.33
N ALA A 106 18.30 10.59 -10.15
CA ALA A 106 19.14 11.25 -9.17
C ALA A 106 20.56 11.58 -9.69
N LYS A 107 21.06 10.85 -10.70
CA LYS A 107 22.35 11.16 -11.33
C LYS A 107 22.30 12.39 -12.24
N GLN A 108 21.12 12.78 -12.71
CA GLN A 108 20.90 13.94 -13.59
C GLN A 108 20.73 15.25 -12.81
N ILE A 109 20.60 15.18 -11.48
CA ILE A 109 20.42 16.36 -10.62
C ILE A 109 21.80 16.97 -10.31
N GLU A 110 21.98 18.24 -10.63
CA GLU A 110 23.23 19.00 -10.38
C GLU A 110 23.40 19.36 -8.90
N ILE A 111 22.30 19.68 -8.21
CA ILE A 111 22.29 20.07 -6.80
C ILE A 111 22.54 18.83 -5.92
N LYS A 112 23.69 18.82 -5.23
CA LYS A 112 24.13 17.68 -4.41
C LYS A 112 23.16 17.32 -3.28
N GLU A 113 22.50 18.33 -2.70
CA GLU A 113 21.54 18.14 -1.60
C GLU A 113 20.31 17.36 -2.09
N ASP A 114 19.70 17.81 -3.19
CA ASP A 114 18.56 17.15 -3.83
C ASP A 114 18.93 15.75 -4.30
N GLN A 115 20.11 15.56 -4.89
CA GLN A 115 20.59 14.24 -5.26
C GLN A 115 20.62 13.28 -4.06
N ARG A 116 21.06 13.74 -2.88
CA ARG A 116 21.10 12.91 -1.67
C ARG A 116 19.68 12.54 -1.20
N VAL A 117 18.74 13.48 -1.28
CA VAL A 117 17.32 13.23 -0.95
C VAL A 117 16.72 12.18 -1.88
N TYR A 118 16.87 12.35 -3.20
CA TYR A 118 16.36 11.39 -4.20
C TYR A 118 16.97 9.99 -4.03
N LYS A 119 18.28 9.89 -3.79
CA LYS A 119 18.96 8.60 -3.51
C LYS A 119 18.41 7.94 -2.24
N SER A 120 18.10 8.72 -1.21
CA SER A 120 17.52 8.21 0.03
C SER A 120 16.11 7.67 -0.19
N ILE A 121 15.27 8.40 -0.93
CA ILE A 121 13.91 7.94 -1.30
C ILE A 121 13.99 6.67 -2.14
N ALA A 122 14.87 6.63 -3.15
CA ALA A 122 15.09 5.46 -3.99
C ALA A 122 15.49 4.24 -3.14
N PHE A 123 16.40 4.42 -2.18
CA PHE A 123 16.84 3.35 -1.28
C PHE A 123 15.70 2.82 -0.39
N VAL A 124 14.85 3.70 0.14
CA VAL A 124 13.67 3.30 0.93
C VAL A 124 12.72 2.46 0.06
N PHE A 125 12.40 2.91 -1.14
CA PHE A 125 11.53 2.15 -2.07
C PHE A 125 12.14 0.81 -2.46
N LEU A 126 13.45 0.76 -2.70
CA LEU A 126 14.17 -0.47 -3.00
C LEU A 126 14.03 -1.47 -1.85
N THR A 127 14.28 -1.01 -0.62
CA THR A 127 14.26 -1.85 0.57
C THR A 127 12.86 -2.42 0.81
N ILE A 128 11.83 -1.57 0.70
CA ILE A 128 10.42 -1.99 0.81
C ILE A 128 10.08 -3.02 -0.27
N ALA A 129 10.45 -2.76 -1.53
CA ALA A 129 10.16 -3.65 -2.64
C ALA A 129 10.86 -5.01 -2.48
N CYS A 130 12.16 -5.03 -2.15
CA CYS A 130 12.91 -6.25 -1.91
C CYS A 130 12.34 -7.07 -0.76
N TYR A 131 11.98 -6.42 0.36
CA TYR A 131 11.35 -7.08 1.49
C TYR A 131 10.04 -7.77 1.08
N TYR A 132 9.14 -7.06 0.41
CA TYR A 132 7.85 -7.63 0.03
C TYR A 132 7.95 -8.65 -1.11
N ILE A 133 8.89 -8.51 -2.04
CA ILE A 133 9.16 -9.54 -3.06
C ILE A 133 9.64 -10.83 -2.38
N ALA A 134 10.59 -10.73 -1.44
CA ALA A 134 11.05 -11.89 -0.67
C ALA A 134 9.91 -12.52 0.13
N TRP A 135 9.08 -11.69 0.78
CA TRP A 135 7.94 -12.15 1.57
C TRP A 135 6.85 -12.81 0.72
N VAL A 136 6.63 -12.35 -0.52
CA VAL A 136 5.70 -13.00 -1.47
C VAL A 136 6.18 -14.41 -1.85
N VAL A 137 7.49 -14.64 -1.95
CA VAL A 137 8.06 -15.97 -2.24
C VAL A 137 8.01 -16.87 -1.01
N TYR A 138 8.32 -16.33 0.17
CA TYR A 138 8.36 -17.06 1.43
C TYR A 138 7.57 -16.35 2.53
N PRO A 139 6.22 -16.45 2.53
CA PRO A 139 5.39 -15.89 3.59
C PRO A 139 5.46 -16.82 4.80
N ALA A 140 6.48 -16.62 5.63
CA ALA A 140 6.48 -17.18 6.97
C ALA A 140 5.52 -16.36 7.85
N ASN A 141 4.75 -17.05 8.70
CA ASN A 141 3.98 -16.40 9.77
C ASN A 141 4.99 -15.95 10.85
N ASP A 142 5.76 -14.92 10.53
CA ASP A 142 6.89 -14.48 11.35
C ASP A 142 6.45 -13.93 12.70
N LEU A 143 5.18 -13.53 12.85
CA LEU A 143 4.66 -12.91 14.06
C LEU A 143 3.28 -13.46 14.45
N PRO A 144 3.06 -13.80 15.73
CA PRO A 144 1.73 -14.09 16.24
C PRO A 144 0.84 -12.84 16.18
N TYR A 145 -0.48 -13.04 16.07
CA TYR A 145 -1.46 -11.97 15.83
C TYR A 145 -1.32 -10.75 16.78
N TYR A 146 -1.05 -10.99 18.06
CA TYR A 146 -0.87 -9.92 19.04
C TYR A 146 0.38 -9.07 18.77
N MET A 147 1.48 -9.68 18.36
CA MET A 147 2.70 -8.96 17.99
C MET A 147 2.48 -8.12 16.73
N TYR A 148 1.68 -8.60 15.78
CA TYR A 148 1.31 -7.83 14.60
C TYR A 148 0.54 -6.56 14.95
N ILE A 149 -0.46 -6.64 15.83
CA ILE A 149 -1.20 -5.47 16.33
C ILE A 149 -0.25 -4.50 17.04
N PHE A 150 0.63 -5.03 17.89
CA PHE A 150 1.61 -4.21 18.61
C PHE A 150 2.52 -3.43 17.66
N VAL A 151 3.07 -4.08 16.62
CA VAL A 151 3.92 -3.44 15.61
C VAL A 151 3.16 -2.36 14.84
N LEU A 152 1.87 -2.57 14.52
CA LEU A 152 1.04 -1.55 13.88
C LEU A 152 0.84 -0.32 14.77
N ILE A 153 0.56 -0.52 16.05
CA ILE A 153 0.42 0.60 17.01
C ILE A 153 1.75 1.35 17.14
N LEU A 154 2.86 0.61 17.28
CA LEU A 154 4.18 1.19 17.40
C LEU A 154 4.57 2.00 16.16
N THR A 155 4.33 1.46 14.96
CA THR A 155 4.59 2.17 13.70
C THR A 155 3.70 3.40 13.54
N ALA A 156 2.44 3.36 13.95
CA ALA A 156 1.56 4.52 13.98
C ALA A 156 2.10 5.63 14.91
N ILE A 157 2.55 5.27 16.12
CA ILE A 157 3.14 6.23 17.07
C ILE A 157 4.43 6.82 16.52
N LEU A 158 5.32 6.00 15.96
CA LEU A 158 6.60 6.46 15.39
C LEU A 158 6.37 7.38 14.20
N THR A 159 5.50 7.00 13.26
CA THR A 159 5.20 7.82 12.08
C THR A 159 4.52 9.13 12.45
N SER A 160 3.58 9.12 13.41
CA SER A 160 2.97 10.33 13.94
C SER A 160 4.02 11.25 14.60
N SER A 161 4.89 10.69 15.46
CA SER A 161 5.95 11.46 16.12
C SER A 161 6.92 12.06 15.10
N LEU A 162 7.34 11.28 14.10
CA LEU A 162 8.24 11.74 13.04
C LEU A 162 7.58 12.86 12.22
N SER A 163 6.29 12.73 11.91
CA SER A 163 5.54 13.75 11.17
C SER A 163 5.47 15.09 11.91
N LEU A 164 5.30 15.06 13.24
CA LEU A 164 5.31 16.26 14.07
C LEU A 164 6.69 16.92 14.10
N ILE A 165 7.76 16.13 14.20
CA ILE A 165 9.14 16.66 14.17
C ILE A 165 9.42 17.33 12.82
N ILE A 166 9.04 16.68 11.72
CA ILE A 166 9.21 17.23 10.37
C ILE A 166 8.39 18.51 10.19
N LEU A 167 7.13 18.52 10.61
CA LEU A 167 6.26 19.68 10.53
C LEU A 167 6.83 20.87 11.34
N ASN A 168 7.32 20.60 12.55
CA ASN A 168 7.97 21.61 13.39
C ASN A 168 9.26 22.14 12.76
N ALA A 169 10.04 21.28 12.09
CA ALA A 169 11.25 21.71 11.39
C ALA A 169 10.93 22.62 10.19
N ILE A 170 9.89 22.28 9.41
CA ILE A 170 9.45 23.09 8.26
C ILE A 170 8.90 24.44 8.74
N THR A 171 7.97 24.43 9.69
CA THR A 171 7.37 25.66 10.22
C THR A 171 8.40 26.55 10.92
N SER A 172 9.40 25.97 11.59
CA SER A 172 10.51 26.74 12.18
C SER A 172 11.32 27.48 11.12
N LYS A 173 11.62 26.84 9.97
CA LYS A 173 12.32 27.49 8.86
C LYS A 173 11.47 28.62 8.26
N GLU A 174 10.19 28.38 7.99
CA GLU A 174 9.28 29.41 7.47
C GLU A 174 9.14 30.60 8.43
N ASN A 175 8.96 30.34 9.73
CA ASN A 175 8.88 31.38 10.75
C ASN A 175 10.18 32.19 10.87
N THR A 176 11.33 31.53 10.69
CA THR A 176 12.64 32.18 10.70
C THR A 176 12.79 33.10 9.49
N ILE A 177 12.41 32.62 8.30
CA ILE A 177 12.37 33.44 7.08
C ILE A 177 11.45 34.64 7.28
N GLN A 178 10.23 34.42 7.78
CA GLN A 178 9.26 35.49 8.04
C GLN A 178 9.80 36.53 9.05
N ARG A 179 10.52 36.09 10.09
CA ARG A 179 11.18 36.98 11.06
C ARG A 179 12.25 37.83 10.40
N TYR A 180 13.08 37.28 9.51
CA TYR A 180 14.06 38.06 8.77
C TYR A 180 13.41 39.09 7.86
N LYS A 181 12.38 38.70 7.10
CA LYS A 181 11.60 39.64 6.26
C LYS A 181 11.01 40.80 7.07
N ASN A 182 10.44 40.50 8.24
CA ASN A 182 9.90 41.52 9.15
C ASN A 182 10.99 42.43 9.72
N SER A 183 12.17 41.89 10.01
CA SER A 183 13.32 42.66 10.53
C SER A 183 13.86 43.63 9.48
N ILE A 184 13.97 43.20 8.22
CA ILE A 184 14.34 44.05 7.08
C ILE A 184 13.32 45.19 6.92
N HIS A 185 12.02 44.87 6.92
CA HIS A 185 10.97 45.89 6.87
C HIS A 185 11.05 46.90 8.01
N SER A 186 11.30 46.42 9.23
CA SER A 186 11.46 47.28 10.41
C SER A 186 12.69 48.18 10.29
N LEU A 187 13.81 47.66 9.78
CA LEU A 187 15.04 48.42 9.58
C LEU A 187 14.84 49.56 8.58
N PHE A 188 14.27 49.28 7.40
CA PHE A 188 13.97 50.32 6.41
C PHE A 188 12.94 51.34 6.91
N SER A 189 11.96 50.92 7.72
CA SER A 189 11.02 51.83 8.38
C SER A 189 11.74 52.74 9.39
N PHE A 190 12.66 52.20 10.18
CA PHE A 190 13.45 52.94 11.16
C PHE A 190 14.35 53.97 10.48
N ILE A 191 15.10 53.57 9.44
CA ILE A 191 15.97 54.48 8.68
C ILE A 191 15.14 55.63 8.10
N TYR A 192 14.00 55.33 7.47
CA TYR A 192 13.14 56.37 6.92
C TYR A 192 12.61 57.33 8.00
N LYS A 193 12.19 56.81 9.16
CA LYS A 193 11.73 57.66 10.28
C LYS A 193 12.84 58.55 10.82
N ASP A 194 14.06 58.04 10.95
CA ASP A 194 15.22 58.79 11.44
C ASP A 194 15.61 59.91 10.47
N VAL A 195 15.68 59.60 9.17
CA VAL A 195 15.99 60.57 8.11
C VAL A 195 14.90 61.65 8.00
N TYR A 196 13.63 61.27 8.15
CA TYR A 196 12.51 62.20 8.21
C TYR A 196 12.59 63.11 9.44
N ALA A 197 12.83 62.55 10.63
CA ALA A 197 12.91 63.30 11.89
C ALA A 197 14.07 64.30 11.90
N LYS A 198 15.20 63.97 11.27
CA LYS A 198 16.36 64.86 11.10
C LYS A 198 16.15 65.94 10.03
N GLY A 199 15.02 65.94 9.33
CA GLY A 199 14.68 66.97 8.34
C GLY A 199 15.41 66.82 7.00
N TYR A 200 16.03 65.67 6.73
CA TYR A 200 16.74 65.43 5.46
C TYR A 200 15.78 65.16 4.29
N ILE A 201 14.50 64.91 4.55
CA ILE A 201 13.47 64.69 3.52
C ILE A 201 12.71 66.00 3.31
N ASN A 202 12.77 66.53 2.09
CA ASN A 202 11.95 67.66 1.70
C ASN A 202 10.46 67.24 1.63
N LYS A 203 9.55 68.02 2.21
CA LYS A 203 8.12 67.66 2.35
C LYS A 203 7.44 67.37 1.01
N ASP A 204 7.86 68.08 -0.04
CA ASP A 204 7.30 67.92 -1.39
C ASP A 204 7.70 66.58 -2.05
N LYS A 205 8.81 65.97 -1.59
CA LYS A 205 9.33 64.69 -2.11
C LYS A 205 9.02 63.49 -1.21
N ASP A 206 8.28 63.68 -0.12
CA ASP A 206 8.03 62.62 0.86
C ASP A 206 7.34 61.40 0.28
N ILE A 207 6.40 61.62 -0.67
CA ILE A 207 5.68 60.55 -1.37
C ILE A 207 6.62 59.72 -2.23
N GLU A 208 7.59 60.36 -2.88
CA GLU A 208 8.61 59.71 -3.72
C GLU A 208 9.54 58.83 -2.88
N TYR A 209 10.03 59.36 -1.76
CA TYR A 209 10.86 58.61 -0.81
C TYR A 209 10.13 57.40 -0.19
N ARG A 210 8.81 57.50 0.08
CA ARG A 210 8.03 56.33 0.53
C ARG A 210 7.93 55.24 -0.53
N LYS A 211 7.74 55.62 -1.80
CA LYS A 211 7.67 54.67 -2.92
C LYS A 211 9.02 53.98 -3.13
N ASP A 212 10.10 54.74 -3.12
CA ASP A 212 11.46 54.19 -3.25
C ASP A 212 11.83 53.25 -2.10
N ARG A 213 11.44 53.57 -0.86
CA ARG A 213 11.62 52.66 0.29
C ARG A 213 10.94 51.31 0.06
N VAL A 214 9.69 51.31 -0.41
CA VAL A 214 8.95 50.07 -0.69
C VAL A 214 9.59 49.30 -1.84
N ARG A 215 10.05 49.98 -2.89
CA ARG A 215 10.79 49.37 -4.01
C ARG A 215 12.08 48.71 -3.52
N LEU A 216 12.92 49.44 -2.81
CA LEU A 216 14.21 48.95 -2.28
C LEU A 216 14.02 47.78 -1.33
N THR A 217 13.00 47.83 -0.46
CA THR A 217 12.72 46.70 0.44
C THR A 217 12.32 45.46 -0.35
N LYS A 218 11.54 45.63 -1.43
CA LYS A 218 11.15 44.52 -2.30
C LYS A 218 12.34 43.95 -3.08
N GLU A 219 13.19 44.80 -3.65
CA GLU A 219 14.41 44.39 -4.35
C GLU A 219 15.39 43.62 -3.46
N VAL A 220 15.53 44.02 -2.19
CA VAL A 220 16.37 43.29 -1.23
C VAL A 220 15.76 41.93 -0.87
N LEU A 221 14.43 41.86 -0.71
CA LEU A 221 13.73 40.61 -0.41
C LEU A 221 13.68 39.63 -1.59
N ASP A 222 13.75 40.12 -2.82
CA ASP A 222 13.69 39.31 -4.05
C ASP A 222 15.10 38.80 -4.47
N ASN A 223 16.18 39.32 -3.88
CA ASN A 223 17.58 38.94 -4.17
C ASN A 223 18.24 38.10 -3.05
N GLU A 224 17.52 37.74 -1.98
CA GLU A 224 17.91 36.73 -0.96
C GLU A 224 17.26 35.37 -1.24
#